data_AF-W9HU75-F1
#
_entry.id   AF-W9HU75-F1
#
_cell.length_a   1.000
_cell.length_b   1.000
_cell.length_c   1.000
_cell.angle_alpha   90.00
_cell.angle_beta   90.00
_cell.angle_gamma   90.00
#
_symmetry.space_group_name_H-M   'P 1'
#
loop_
_entity.id
_entity.type
_entity.pdbx_description
1 polymer ?
#
loop_
_entity_poly.entity_id
_entity_poly.type
_entity_poly.pdbx_seq_one_letter_code
_entity_poly.pdbx_strand_id
1 'polypeptide(L)'
;MTEMVTSSYVDSLSENAKELLTMNMEWTNTYYDRSAGYLYDFSGAGALGHENRSSTRYAFGLLARNNGKDVIEAKKIIESIIHGQY
;
A
#
# COMPACT_ATOMS: atom_id res chain seq x y z
N MET A 1 -11.11 -14.69 -21.21
CA MET A 1 -11.45 -14.53 -19.78
C MET A 1 -11.87 -13.08 -19.61
N THR A 2 -13.11 -12.83 -19.21
CA THR A 2 -13.58 -11.47 -18.90
C THR A 2 -12.97 -11.12 -17.56
N GLU A 3 -12.01 -10.19 -17.52
CA GLU A 3 -11.59 -9.59 -16.26
C GLU A 3 -12.81 -8.93 -15.64
N MET A 4 -13.25 -9.40 -14.46
CA MET A 4 -14.15 -8.61 -13.64
C MET A 4 -13.40 -7.34 -13.26
N VAL A 5 -13.85 -6.20 -13.79
CA VAL A 5 -13.42 -4.90 -13.28
C VAL A 5 -13.97 -4.79 -11.86
N THR A 6 -13.13 -5.10 -10.88
CA THR A 6 -13.46 -4.88 -9.47
C THR A 6 -13.44 -3.38 -9.20
N SER A 7 -14.57 -2.83 -8.76
CA SER A 7 -14.68 -1.42 -8.38
C SER A 7 -13.74 -1.09 -7.23
N SER A 8 -13.21 0.13 -7.21
CA SER A 8 -12.50 0.67 -6.06
C SER A 8 -13.43 0.69 -4.84
N TYR A 9 -12.95 0.24 -3.69
CA TYR A 9 -13.66 0.41 -2.41
C TYR A 9 -13.73 1.89 -2.01
N VAL A 10 -12.73 2.68 -2.42
CA VAL A 10 -12.65 4.12 -2.13
C VAL A 10 -13.85 4.89 -2.67
N ASP A 11 -14.43 4.45 -3.78
CA ASP A 11 -15.60 5.09 -4.38
C ASP A 11 -16.86 4.97 -3.52
N SER A 12 -16.90 3.98 -2.63
CA SER A 12 -18.02 3.75 -1.70
C SER A 12 -17.94 4.57 -0.39
N LEU A 13 -16.81 5.23 -0.15
CA LEU A 13 -16.58 6.02 1.07
C LEU A 13 -17.28 7.38 1.02
N SER A 14 -17.56 7.94 2.20
CA SER A 14 -17.95 9.35 2.30
C SER A 14 -16.82 10.26 1.78
N GLU A 15 -17.16 11.46 1.32
CA GLU A 15 -16.18 12.38 0.72
C GLU A 15 -14.98 12.65 1.64
N ASN A 16 -15.20 12.92 2.93
CA ASN A 16 -14.11 13.13 3.89
C ASN A 16 -13.22 11.89 4.06
N ALA A 17 -13.81 10.68 4.04
CA ALA A 17 -13.04 9.44 4.19
C ALA A 17 -12.24 9.12 2.93
N LYS A 18 -12.80 9.39 1.75
CA LYS A 18 -12.13 9.30 0.46
C LYS A 18 -10.94 10.25 0.38
N GLU A 19 -11.11 11.50 0.81
CA GLU A 19 -10.06 12.51 0.85
C GLU A 19 -8.93 12.09 1.79
N LEU A 20 -9.25 11.71 3.02
CA LEU A 20 -8.25 11.25 4.01
C LEU A 20 -7.45 10.05 3.51
N LEU A 21 -8.12 9.05 2.92
CA LEU A 21 -7.45 7.88 2.38
C LEU A 21 -6.56 8.25 1.18
N THR A 22 -7.03 9.11 0.29
CA THR A 22 -6.27 9.56 -0.89
C THR A 22 -5.00 10.29 -0.46
N MET A 23 -5.11 11.25 0.47
CA MET A 23 -3.95 11.97 1.01
C MET A 23 -2.96 11.03 1.72
N ASN A 24 -3.47 10.09 2.53
CA ASN A 24 -2.63 9.09 3.19
C ASN A 24 -1.88 8.22 2.16
N MET A 25 -2.55 7.81 1.07
CA MET A 25 -1.94 7.03 0.00
C MET A 25 -0.89 7.84 -0.76
N GLU A 26 -1.17 9.10 -1.06
CA GLU A 26 -0.20 10.01 -1.71
C GLU A 26 1.05 10.21 -0.84
N TRP A 27 0.87 10.42 0.46
CA TRP A 27 1.99 10.57 1.39
C TRP A 27 2.81 9.28 1.50
N THR A 28 2.16 8.13 1.69
CA THR A 28 2.87 6.83 1.80
C THR A 28 3.55 6.42 0.49
N ASN A 29 3.05 6.81 -0.68
CA ASN A 29 3.76 6.58 -1.96
C ASN A 29 5.16 7.19 -1.98
N THR A 30 5.41 8.27 -1.24
CA THR A 30 6.72 8.94 -1.20
C THR A 30 7.78 8.11 -0.48
N TYR A 31 7.37 7.17 0.38
CA TYR A 31 8.24 6.29 1.16
C TYR A 31 8.32 4.87 0.58
N TYR A 32 7.63 4.60 -0.54
CA TYR A 32 7.55 3.25 -1.08
C TYR A 32 8.77 2.87 -1.91
N ASP A 33 9.54 1.92 -1.39
CA ASP A 33 10.58 1.22 -2.13
C ASP A 33 9.95 0.14 -3.01
N ARG A 34 9.66 0.52 -4.26
CA ARG A 34 9.13 -0.39 -5.29
C ARG A 34 10.05 -1.57 -5.57
N SER A 35 11.36 -1.47 -5.34
CA SER A 35 12.29 -2.57 -5.58
C SER A 35 12.13 -3.64 -4.52
N ALA A 36 12.15 -3.24 -3.24
CA ALA A 36 12.05 -4.15 -2.10
C ALA A 36 10.61 -4.61 -1.80
N GLY A 37 9.61 -3.80 -2.14
CA GLY A 37 8.21 -4.06 -1.76
C GLY A 37 7.94 -3.68 -0.31
N TYR A 38 8.48 -2.56 0.16
CA TYR A 38 8.31 -2.06 1.52
C TYR A 38 8.23 -0.54 1.54
N LEU A 39 7.61 0.01 2.58
CA LEU A 39 7.80 1.39 2.98
C LEU A 39 9.07 1.52 3.82
N TYR A 40 9.83 2.58 3.60
CA TYR A 40 10.84 3.04 4.55
C TYR A 40 10.18 3.52 5.85
N ASP A 41 10.92 3.41 6.96
CA ASP A 41 10.56 4.01 8.24
C ASP A 41 10.39 5.53 8.11
N PHE A 42 9.21 6.01 8.48
CA PHE A 42 8.85 7.44 8.42
C PHE A 42 9.58 8.30 9.44
N SER A 43 10.03 7.71 10.54
CA SER A 43 10.59 8.45 11.68
C SER A 43 12.01 8.96 11.44
N GLY A 44 12.71 8.43 10.43
CA GLY A 44 14.13 8.67 10.21
C GLY A 44 15.03 8.16 11.35
N ALA A 45 14.46 7.50 12.37
CA ALA A 45 15.19 6.97 13.52
C ALA A 45 15.79 5.58 13.24
N GLY A 46 15.15 4.79 12.36
CA GLY A 46 15.79 3.66 11.73
C GLY A 46 16.74 4.12 10.62
N ALA A 47 17.87 3.43 10.44
CA ALA A 47 18.87 3.70 9.39
C ALA A 47 18.33 3.43 7.97
N LEU A 48 17.30 4.17 7.53
CA LEU A 48 16.53 3.93 6.31
C LEU A 48 16.04 2.48 6.19
N GLY A 49 15.63 1.89 7.33
CA GLY A 49 15.11 0.54 7.37
C GLY A 49 13.70 0.45 6.78
N HIS A 50 13.35 -0.72 6.24
CA HIS A 50 11.97 -1.06 5.86
C HIS A 50 11.14 -1.41 7.10
N GLU A 51 9.87 -0.98 7.17
CA GLU A 51 8.97 -1.31 8.30
C GLU A 51 7.74 -2.12 7.87
N ASN A 52 7.55 -3.28 8.49
CA ASN A 52 6.54 -4.26 8.08
C ASN A 52 5.10 -3.74 8.29
N ARG A 53 4.81 -3.12 9.44
CA ARG A 53 3.43 -2.79 9.83
C ARG A 53 2.82 -1.72 8.93
N SER A 54 3.58 -0.68 8.61
CA SER A 54 3.16 0.41 7.73
C SER A 54 3.09 -0.04 6.29
N SER A 55 4.03 -0.90 5.86
CA SER A 55 3.96 -1.58 4.57
C SER A 55 2.66 -2.39 4.43
N THR A 56 2.28 -3.18 5.45
CA THR A 56 1.00 -3.92 5.44
C THR A 56 -0.21 -3.00 5.31
N ARG A 57 -0.25 -1.89 6.07
CA ARG A 57 -1.37 -0.93 5.95
C ARG A 57 -1.45 -0.32 4.56
N TYR A 58 -0.30 0.00 3.96
CA TYR A 58 -0.23 0.53 2.60
C TYR A 58 -0.71 -0.49 1.57
N ALA A 59 -0.34 -1.77 1.71
CA ALA A 59 -0.86 -2.85 0.86
C ALA A 59 -2.40 -2.92 0.89
N PHE A 60 -3.02 -2.78 2.07
CA PHE A 60 -4.49 -2.72 2.15
C PHE A 60 -5.07 -1.46 1.51
N GLY A 61 -4.40 -0.32 1.62
CA GLY A 61 -4.79 0.91 0.92
C GLY A 61 -4.73 0.77 -0.60
N LEU A 62 -3.70 0.09 -1.13
CA LEU A 62 -3.60 -0.26 -2.54
C LEU A 62 -4.77 -1.15 -2.97
N LEU A 63 -5.09 -2.21 -2.21
CA LEU A 63 -6.24 -3.08 -2.50
C LEU A 63 -7.58 -2.34 -2.44
N ALA A 64 -7.73 -1.39 -1.51
CA ALA A 64 -8.92 -0.55 -1.43
C ALA A 64 -9.06 0.36 -2.64
N ARG A 65 -7.96 0.97 -3.12
CA ARG A 65 -7.94 1.84 -4.30
C ARG A 65 -8.12 1.06 -5.60
N ASN A 66 -7.58 -0.15 -5.66
CA ASN A 66 -7.70 -1.10 -6.76
C ASN A 66 -7.52 -0.50 -8.16
N ASN A 67 -6.46 0.31 -8.36
CA ASN A 67 -6.20 0.96 -9.64
C ASN A 67 -4.86 0.51 -10.24
N GLY A 68 -4.81 0.27 -11.54
CA GLY A 68 -3.58 -0.06 -12.27
C GLY A 68 -2.82 -1.24 -11.67
N LYS A 69 -1.66 -0.98 -11.05
CA LYS A 69 -0.77 -2.03 -10.49
C LYS A 69 -0.98 -2.29 -9.01
N ASP A 70 -1.97 -1.67 -8.38
CA ASP A 70 -2.17 -1.73 -6.93
C ASP A 70 -2.23 -3.15 -6.37
N VAL A 71 -2.97 -4.05 -7.03
CA VAL A 71 -3.07 -5.46 -6.61
C VAL A 71 -1.72 -6.17 -6.69
N ILE A 72 -0.92 -5.88 -7.72
CA ILE A 72 0.41 -6.48 -7.92
C ILE A 72 1.37 -6.01 -6.83
N GLU A 73 1.41 -4.70 -6.57
CA GLU A 73 2.29 -4.13 -5.55
C GLU A 73 1.85 -4.53 -4.13
N ALA A 74 0.54 -4.59 -3.86
CA ALA A 74 0.01 -5.08 -2.58
C ALA A 74 0.39 -6.54 -2.33
N LYS A 75 0.24 -7.40 -3.34
CA LYS A 75 0.68 -8.80 -3.28
C LYS A 75 2.18 -8.88 -2.98
N LYS A 76 2.99 -8.11 -3.71
CA LYS A 76 4.45 -8.06 -3.49
C LYS A 76 4.80 -7.72 -2.05
N ILE A 77 4.17 -6.69 -1.47
CA ILE A 77 4.41 -6.30 -0.08
C ILE A 77 4.08 -7.45 0.89
N ILE A 78 2.92 -8.08 0.72
CA ILE A 78 2.47 -9.17 1.60
C ILE A 78 3.43 -10.37 1.51
N GLU A 79 3.82 -10.76 0.30
CA GLU A 79 4.78 -11.85 0.08
C GLU A 79 6.17 -11.53 0.65
N SER A 80 6.67 -10.31 0.45
CA SER A 80 7.92 -9.85 1.04
C SER A 80 7.89 -9.97 2.56
N ILE A 81 6.83 -9.49 3.21
CA ILE A 81 6.67 -9.56 4.66
C ILE A 81 6.63 -11.01 5.13
N ILE A 82 5.90 -11.90 4.46
CA ILE A 82 5.83 -13.32 4.84
C ILE A 82 7.22 -13.97 4.75
N HIS A 83 7.98 -13.71 3.68
CA HIS A 83 9.31 -14.27 3.50
C HIS A 83 10.36 -13.70 4.47
N GLY A 84 10.17 -12.48 4.97
CA GLY A 84 11.11 -11.84 5.90
C GLY A 84 10.97 -12.23 7.38
N GLN A 85 10.08 -13.17 7.73
CA GLN A 85 9.78 -13.56 9.12
C GLN A 85 10.58 -14.77 9.64
N TYR A 86 11.48 -15.33 8.83
CA TYR A 86 12.30 -16.51 9.15
C TYR A 86 13.76 -16.27 8.77
#